data_AF-A0A2E8EV17-F1
#
_entry.id   AF-A0A2E8EV17-F1
#
_cell.length_a   1.000
_cell.length_b   1.000
_cell.length_c   1.000
_cell.angle_alpha   90.00
_cell.angle_beta   90.00
_cell.angle_gamma   90.00
#
_symmetry.space_group_name_H-M   'P 1'
#
loop_
_entity.id
_entity.type
_entity.pdbx_description
1 polymer ?
#
loop_
_entity_poly.entity_id
_entity_poly.type
_entity_poly.pdbx_seq_one_letter_code
_entity_poly.pdbx_strand_id
1 'polypeptide(L)' 'MKISYIAERILLNKTKKIKLRKKYLQNDLNNAVNILRYHYLFKCIILFGSMVNGKIIISSDDDLVVEGLGGQYFKAIGHC' A
#
# COMPACT_ATOMS: atom_id res chain seq x y z
N MET A 1 22.70 -16.38 27.12
CA MET A 1 21.23 -16.48 27.03
C MET A 1 20.47 -15.15 26.74
N LYS A 2 21.10 -13.97 26.68
CA LYS A 2 20.38 -12.68 26.44
C LYS A 2 20.11 -12.33 24.97
N ILE A 3 20.91 -12.84 24.02
CA ILE A 3 20.80 -12.49 22.59
C ILE A 3 19.55 -13.11 21.94
N SER A 4 19.18 -14.34 22.30
CA SER A 4 17.98 -15.03 21.77
C SER A 4 16.69 -14.28 22.10
N TYR A 5 16.56 -13.80 23.33
CA TYR A 5 15.36 -13.08 23.80
C TYR A 5 15.12 -11.76 23.06
N ILE A 6 16.19 -11.03 22.73
CA ILE A 6 16.09 -9.77 21.97
C ILE A 6 15.64 -10.06 20.53
N ALA A 7 16.21 -11.08 19.89
CA ALA A 7 15.84 -11.49 18.54
C ALA A 7 14.35 -11.93 18.45
N GLU A 8 13.88 -12.70 19.42
CA GLU A 8 12.47 -13.11 19.52
C GLU A 8 11.52 -11.92 19.67
N ARG A 9 11.86 -10.93 20.50
CA ARG A 9 11.06 -9.71 20.69
C ARG A 9 10.99 -8.86 19.42
N ILE A 10 12.10 -8.74 18.69
CA ILE A 10 12.14 -8.03 17.39
C ILE A 10 11.24 -8.75 16.37
N LEU A 11 11.32 -10.08 16.29
CA LEU A 11 10.51 -10.87 15.37
C LEU A 11 9.01 -10.74 15.69
N LEU A 12 8.62 -10.87 16.96
CA LEU A 12 7.25 -10.67 17.43
C LEU A 12 6.70 -9.28 17.08
N ASN A 13 7.51 -8.23 17.28
CA ASN A 13 7.13 -6.87 16.91
C ASN A 13 6.97 -6.70 15.41
N LYS A 14 7.86 -7.29 14.60
CA LYS A 14 7.77 -7.28 13.13
C LYS A 14 6.49 -7.99 12.65
N THR A 15 6.19 -9.17 13.19
CA THR A 15 4.97 -9.93 12.85
C THR A 15 3.70 -9.17 13.23
N LYS A 16 3.66 -8.53 14.40
CA LYS A 16 2.53 -7.68 14.82
C LYS A 16 2.33 -6.52 13.85
N LYS A 17 3.40 -5.82 13.46
CA LYS A 17 3.33 -4.70 12.50
C LYS A 17 2.84 -5.15 11.13
N ILE A 18 3.29 -6.29 10.61
CA ILE A 18 2.79 -6.85 9.33
C ILE A 18 1.30 -7.19 9.43
N LYS A 19 0.85 -7.77 10.54
CA LYS A 19 -0.57 -8.07 10.76
C LYS A 19 -1.44 -6.81 10.82
N LEU A 20 -0.94 -5.75 11.45
CA LEU A 20 -1.57 -4.43 11.45
C LEU A 20 -1.61 -3.83 10.03
N ARG A 21 -0.50 -3.88 9.27
CA ARG A 21 -0.47 -3.39 7.88
C ARG A 21 -1.52 -4.10 7.01
N LYS A 22 -1.62 -5.43 7.10
CA LYS A 22 -2.68 -6.21 6.44
C LYS A 22 -4.09 -5.74 6.81
N LYS A 23 -4.31 -5.40 8.07
CA LYS A 23 -5.62 -4.92 8.57
C LYS A 23 -5.97 -3.54 8.01
N TYR A 24 -5.00 -2.63 7.92
CA TYR A 24 -5.23 -1.27 7.43
C TYR A 24 -5.23 -1.15 5.91
N LEU A 25 -4.60 -2.09 5.20
CA LEU A 25 -4.49 -2.04 3.74
C LEU A 25 -5.84 -1.85 3.05
N GLN A 26 -6.86 -2.58 3.46
CA GLN A 26 -8.21 -2.42 2.88
C GLN A 26 -8.75 -1.00 3.08
N ASN A 27 -8.52 -0.41 4.25
CA ASN A 27 -8.97 0.93 4.57
C ASN A 27 -8.20 1.98 3.76
N ASP A 28 -6.89 1.82 3.62
CA ASP A 28 -6.03 2.73 2.86
C ASP A 28 -6.39 2.70 1.37
N LEU A 29 -6.61 1.50 0.81
CA LEU A 29 -7.10 1.31 -0.55
C LEU A 29 -8.49 1.93 -0.75
N ASN A 30 -9.42 1.71 0.19
CA ASN A 30 -10.74 2.31 0.12
C ASN A 30 -10.66 3.86 0.15
N ASN A 31 -9.78 4.42 0.97
CA ASN A 31 -9.57 5.86 1.04
C ASN A 31 -9.01 6.40 -0.29
N ALA A 32 -7.99 5.74 -0.85
CA ALA A 32 -7.42 6.11 -2.15
C ALA A 32 -8.49 6.09 -3.27
N VAL A 33 -9.30 5.02 -3.31
CA VAL A 33 -10.41 4.88 -4.27
C VAL A 33 -11.44 6.01 -4.08
N ASN A 34 -11.79 6.36 -2.84
CA ASN A 34 -12.77 7.41 -2.56
C ASN A 34 -12.27 8.80 -2.99
N ILE A 35 -10.99 9.11 -2.74
CA ILE A 35 -10.35 10.35 -3.21
C ILE A 35 -10.40 10.41 -4.74
N LEU A 36 -10.01 9.32 -5.40
CA LEU A 36 -10.01 9.25 -6.86
C LEU A 36 -11.43 9.40 -7.43
N ARG A 37 -12.45 8.82 -6.78
CA ARG A 37 -13.86 8.91 -7.23
C ARG A 37 -14.42 10.32 -7.08
N TYR A 38 -14.02 11.02 -6.02
CA TYR A 38 -14.49 12.37 -5.75
C TYR A 38 -13.92 13.38 -6.76
N HIS A 39 -12.67 13.20 -7.18
CA HIS A 39 -11.97 14.15 -8.05
C HIS A 39 -11.99 13.78 -9.53
N TYR A 40 -12.11 12.50 -9.86
CA TYR A 40 -11.90 12.01 -11.21
C TYR A 40 -12.93 10.95 -11.61
N LEU A 41 -13.33 11.02 -12.88
CA LEU A 41 -14.00 9.91 -13.55
C LEU A 41 -12.91 8.93 -14.01
N PHE A 42 -12.82 7.77 -13.35
CA PHE A 42 -11.93 6.67 -13.74
C PHE A 42 -12.75 5.39 -13.97
N LYS A 43 -12.20 4.47 -14.76
CA LYS A 43 -12.87 3.20 -15.09
C LYS A 43 -12.54 2.11 -14.06
N CYS A 44 -11.27 1.96 -13.73
CA CYS A 44 -10.82 1.01 -12.72
C CYS A 44 -9.50 1.44 -12.05
N ILE A 45 -9.23 0.83 -10.90
CA ILE A 45 -7.97 0.92 -10.17
C ILE A 45 -7.43 -0.50 -10.04
N ILE A 46 -6.16 -0.67 -10.39
CA ILE A 46 -5.47 -1.95 -10.38
C ILE A 46 -4.32 -1.86 -9.38
N LEU A 47 -4.31 -2.78 -8.41
CA LEU A 47 -3.18 -2.94 -7.49
C LEU A 47 -2.06 -3.68 -8.20
N PHE A 48 -0.80 -3.23 -8.02
CA PHE A 48 0.36 -3.95 -8.54
C PHE A 48 1.51 -4.00 -7.53
N GLY A 49 2.70 -4.39 -7.97
CA GLY A 49 3.92 -4.33 -7.16
C GLY A 49 4.07 -5.42 -6.10
N SER A 50 4.68 -5.06 -4.97
CA SER A 50 5.11 -6.03 -3.95
C SER A 50 3.92 -6.73 -3.25
N MET A 51 2.82 -6.00 -3.07
CA MET A 51 1.65 -6.50 -2.35
C MET A 51 0.86 -7.57 -3.10
N VAL A 52 0.70 -7.42 -4.42
CA VAL A 52 0.04 -8.47 -5.24
C VAL A 52 0.87 -9.76 -5.28
N ASN A 53 2.18 -9.64 -5.05
CA ASN A 53 3.09 -10.78 -4.92
C ASN A 53 3.13 -11.35 -3.48
N GLY A 54 2.20 -10.96 -2.61
CA GLY A 54 2.12 -11.42 -1.22
C GLY A 54 3.22 -10.87 -0.30
N LYS A 55 4.09 -9.98 -0.79
CA LYS A 55 5.16 -9.35 -0.01
C LYS A 55 4.63 -8.07 0.62
N ILE A 56 4.23 -8.16 1.89
CA ILE A 56 3.80 -6.99 2.66
C ILE A 56 4.96 -6.50 3.51
N ILE A 57 5.53 -5.37 3.10
CA ILE A 57 6.65 -4.70 3.77
C ILE A 57 6.07 -3.52 4.54
N ILE A 58 6.53 -3.31 5.77
CA ILE A 58 5.96 -2.27 6.66
C ILE A 58 6.20 -0.86 6.11
N SER A 59 7.33 -0.66 5.41
CA SER A 59 7.78 0.63 4.87
C SER A 59 7.58 0.75 3.36
N SER A 60 6.89 -0.19 2.72
CA SER A 60 6.56 -0.05 1.29
C SER A 60 5.31 0.78 1.12
N ASP A 61 5.32 1.57 0.06
CA ASP A 61 4.18 2.23 -0.54
C ASP A 61 3.20 1.24 -1.18
N ASP A 62 2.04 1.77 -1.58
CA ASP A 62 0.98 1.04 -2.26
C ASP A 62 0.95 1.41 -3.75
N ASP A 63 1.35 0.47 -4.59
CA ASP A 63 1.44 0.63 -6.03
C ASP A 63 0.06 0.51 -6.71
N LEU A 64 -0.44 1.61 -7.29
CA LEU A 64 -1.75 1.69 -7.96
C LEU A 64 -1.64 2.20 -9.39
N VAL A 65 -2.28 1.50 -10.33
CA VAL A 65 -2.58 2.00 -11.68
C VAL A 65 -4.03 2.42 -11.73
N VAL A 66 -4.30 3.61 -12.28
CA VAL A 66 -5.65 4.13 -12.50
C VAL A 66 -5.91 4.20 -14.01
N GLU A 67 -6.89 3.46 -14.50
CA GLU A 67 -7.24 3.47 -15.92
C GLU A 67 -8.48 4.32 -16.18
N GLY A 68 -8.54 4.93 -17.36
CA GLY A 68 -9.70 5.68 -17.82
C GLY A 68 -9.86 7.06 -17.16
N LEU A 69 -8.82 7.57 -16.50
CA LEU A 69 -8.70 9.00 -16.24
C LEU A 69 -8.74 9.69 -17.61
N GLY A 70 -9.76 10.51 -17.87
CA GLY A 70 -9.91 11.19 -19.16
C GLY A 70 -8.61 11.87 -19.59
N GLY A 71 -8.36 11.97 -20.90
CA GLY A 71 -7.05 12.37 -21.48
C GLY A 71 -6.47 13.72 -21.04
N GLN A 72 -7.14 14.45 -20.16
CA GLN A 72 -6.76 15.75 -19.60
C GLN A 72 -5.93 15.65 -18.30
N TYR A 73 -5.86 14.47 -17.66
CA TYR A 73 -5.22 14.29 -16.34
C TYR A 73 -3.78 13.73 -16.38
N PHE A 74 -3.16 13.67 -17.57
CA PHE A 74 -1.76 13.25 -17.69
C PHE A 74 -0.80 14.38 -17.30
N LYS A 75 -0.55 14.52 -15.99
CA LYS A 75 0.72 15.06 -15.51
C LYS A 75 1.16 14.31 -14.25
N ALA A 76 1.89 13.22 -14.45
CA ALA A 76 2.66 12.61 -13.38
C ALA A 76 3.83 13.55 -13.05
N ILE A 77 3.71 14.35 -11.99
CA ILE A 77 4.83 15.09 -11.43
C ILE A 77 5.51 14.17 -10.42
N GLY A 78 6.49 13.39 -10.89
CA GLY A 78 7.41 12.68 -10.01
C GLY A 78 8.61 13.57 -9.71
N HIS A 79 8.81 13.94 -8.45
CA HIS A 79 10.11 14.38 -7.95
C HIS A 79 10.77 13.17 -7.29
N CYS A 80 11.86 12.71 -7.86
CA CYS A 80 12.81 11.79 -7.23
C CYS A 80 13.67 12.52 -6.20
#